data_AF-A0A965H1R5-F1
#
_entry.id   AF-A0A965H1R5-F1
#
_cell.length_a   1.000
_cell.length_b   1.000
_cell.length_c   1.000
_cell.angle_alpha   90.00
_cell.angle_beta   90.00
_cell.angle_gamma   90.00
#
_symmetry.space_group_name_H-M   'P 1'
#
loop_
_entity.id
_entity.type
_entity.pdbx_description
1 polymer ?
#
loop_
_entity_poly.entity_id
_entity_poly.type
_entity_poly.pdbx_seq_one_letter_code
_entity_poly.pdbx_strand_id
1 'polypeptide(L)'
;MITQRLSVWICTGLLVLAGWLGGGMAPAQAQRASPEAASGIAWVDLAELPPEAHETLRLIKAGGPFPYDKDGTRFGNRERVLPQRPPDHYTEYTVRTPGERTRGARRIVAGGDPRTSGEYFYTDDHYKSFRRIREAPTGRQER
;
A
#
# COMPACT_ATOMS: atom_id res chain seq x y z
N MET A 1 -54.90 23.50 -16.26
CA MET A 1 -55.20 24.65 -15.38
C MET A 1 -54.31 24.47 -14.16
N ILE A 2 -53.24 25.20 -13.83
CA ILE A 2 -52.77 26.59 -14.02
C ILE A 2 -51.25 26.50 -13.71
N THR A 3 -50.31 26.77 -14.63
CA THR A 3 -49.65 28.06 -14.98
C THR A 3 -48.54 28.53 -14.01
N GLN A 4 -47.28 28.43 -14.48
CA GLN A 4 -46.11 29.34 -14.30
C GLN A 4 -45.53 29.56 -12.88
N ARG A 5 -44.24 29.84 -12.66
CA ARG A 5 -43.41 30.93 -13.26
C ARG A 5 -41.91 30.65 -13.17
N LEU A 6 -41.22 30.98 -14.26
CA LEU A 6 -39.78 31.19 -14.36
C LEU A 6 -39.35 32.40 -13.51
N SER A 7 -38.13 32.38 -12.97
CA SER A 7 -37.39 33.60 -12.67
C SER A 7 -35.90 33.37 -12.90
N VAL A 8 -35.46 33.78 -14.08
CA VAL A 8 -34.07 34.10 -14.41
C VAL A 8 -33.73 35.40 -13.69
N TRP A 9 -32.63 35.43 -12.97
CA TRP A 9 -32.03 36.68 -12.50
C TRP A 9 -30.62 36.77 -13.08
N ILE A 10 -30.49 37.61 -14.11
CA ILE A 10 -29.21 38.16 -14.54
C ILE A 10 -29.14 39.55 -13.91
N CYS A 11 -28.15 39.78 -13.05
CA CYS A 11 -27.70 41.13 -12.73
C CYS A 11 -26.19 41.21 -12.98
N THR A 12 -25.85 41.94 -14.02
CA THR A 12 -24.49 42.29 -14.44
C THR A 12 -23.92 43.35 -13.50
N GLY A 13 -22.67 43.14 -13.08
CA GLY A 13 -21.65 44.19 -12.98
C GLY A 13 -21.55 45.01 -11.69
N LEU A 14 -20.39 44.91 -11.02
CA LEU A 14 -19.59 46.09 -10.66
C LEU A 14 -18.13 45.68 -10.39
N LEU A 15 -17.22 46.27 -11.16
CA LEU A 15 -15.76 46.27 -10.93
C LEU A 15 -15.45 47.31 -9.85
N VAL A 16 -14.86 46.88 -8.73
CA VAL A 16 -14.21 47.78 -7.77
C VAL A 16 -12.79 47.28 -7.54
N LEU A 17 -11.84 48.08 -8.02
CA LEU A 17 -10.42 47.99 -7.68
C LEU A 17 -10.21 48.64 -6.31
N ALA A 18 -9.74 47.86 -5.33
CA ALA A 18 -9.13 48.39 -4.12
C ALA A 18 -8.04 47.42 -3.66
N GLY A 19 -6.78 47.83 -3.79
CA GLY A 19 -5.63 47.07 -3.32
C GLY A 19 -5.54 47.05 -1.80
N TRP A 20 -5.27 45.88 -1.24
CA TRP A 20 -4.78 45.69 0.11
C TRP A 20 -3.60 44.70 0.08
N LEU A 21 -2.47 45.13 0.62
CA LEU A 21 -1.32 44.32 0.96
C LEU A 21 -1.71 43.34 2.06
N GLY A 22 -1.76 42.06 1.74
CA GLY A 22 -2.00 40.99 2.71
C GLY A 22 -1.39 39.71 2.19
N GLY A 23 -0.19 39.38 2.66
CA GLY A 23 0.46 38.10 2.40
C GLY A 23 -0.43 36.97 2.91
N GLY A 24 -1.17 36.34 2.00
CA GLY A 24 -1.91 35.12 2.30
C GLY A 24 -0.92 34.00 2.55
N MET A 25 -0.75 33.62 3.81
CA MET A 25 -0.23 32.30 4.16
C MET A 25 -1.12 31.28 3.47
N ALA A 26 -0.60 30.65 2.42
CA ALA A 26 -1.19 29.44 1.88
C ALA A 26 -1.32 28.43 3.04
N PRO A 27 -2.43 27.70 3.17
CA PRO A 27 -2.48 26.61 4.13
C PRO A 27 -1.36 25.64 3.76
N ALA A 28 -0.36 25.52 4.62
CA ALA A 28 0.59 24.43 4.54
C ALA A 28 -0.25 23.15 4.55
N GLN A 29 -0.33 22.46 3.41
CA GLN A 29 -0.89 21.13 3.34
C GLN A 29 -0.04 20.28 4.27
N ALA A 30 -0.50 20.13 5.51
CA ALA A 30 0.03 19.13 6.42
C ALA A 30 -0.17 17.80 5.71
N GLN A 31 0.92 17.31 5.10
CA GLN A 31 0.99 16.00 4.48
C GLN A 31 0.56 15.03 5.58
N ARG A 32 -0.70 14.59 5.57
CA ARG A 32 -1.16 13.58 6.52
C ARG A 32 -0.24 12.40 6.32
N ALA A 33 0.61 12.12 7.31
CA ALA A 33 1.45 10.94 7.30
C ALA A 33 0.52 9.76 7.00
N SER A 34 0.79 9.06 5.90
CA SER A 34 0.00 7.89 5.57
C SER A 34 0.09 6.91 6.76
N PRO A 35 -0.95 6.12 7.06
CA PRO A 35 -0.92 5.12 8.14
C PRO A 35 0.32 4.22 8.07
N GLU A 36 0.82 4.04 6.86
CA GLU A 36 2.06 3.41 6.49
C GLU A 36 3.33 4.08 7.04
N ALA A 37 3.46 5.40 6.87
CA ALA A 37 4.59 6.17 7.38
C ALA A 37 4.58 6.23 8.92
N ALA A 38 3.40 6.14 9.52
CA ALA A 38 3.24 6.06 10.98
C ALA A 38 3.59 4.68 11.57
N SER A 39 3.66 3.63 10.77
CA SER A 39 3.91 2.26 11.25
C SER A 39 5.35 2.03 11.72
N GLY A 40 6.30 2.88 11.31
CA GLY A 40 7.72 2.70 11.62
C GLY A 40 8.39 1.49 10.93
N ILE A 41 7.68 0.80 10.03
CA ILE A 41 8.21 -0.35 9.29
C ILE A 41 9.23 0.14 8.25
N ALA A 42 10.43 -0.43 8.31
CA ALA A 42 11.50 -0.10 7.36
C ALA A 42 11.15 -0.59 5.94
N TRP A 43 11.65 0.12 4.94
CA TRP A 43 11.54 -0.31 3.55
C TRP A 43 12.74 -1.17 3.14
N VAL A 44 12.52 -2.07 2.19
CA VAL A 44 13.56 -2.84 1.51
C VAL A 44 13.24 -2.92 0.03
N ASP A 45 14.21 -2.70 -0.83
CA ASP A 45 13.99 -2.88 -2.27
C ASP A 45 13.94 -4.38 -2.58
N LEU A 46 13.04 -4.80 -3.48
CA LEU A 46 12.90 -6.21 -3.86
C LEU A 46 14.25 -6.79 -4.28
N ALA A 47 15.05 -6.02 -5.02
CA ALA A 47 16.38 -6.43 -5.50
C ALA A 47 17.40 -6.74 -4.38
N GLU A 48 17.16 -6.30 -3.16
CA GLU A 48 17.99 -6.60 -1.98
C GLU A 48 17.56 -7.88 -1.27
N LEU A 49 16.40 -8.45 -1.63
CA LEU A 49 15.87 -9.67 -1.03
C LEU A 49 16.46 -10.92 -1.69
N PRO A 50 16.42 -12.08 -0.99
CA PRO A 50 16.82 -13.35 -1.60
C PRO A 50 16.01 -13.67 -2.86
N PRO A 51 16.58 -14.37 -3.86
CA PRO A 51 15.88 -14.71 -5.10
C PRO A 51 14.60 -15.53 -4.86
N GLU A 52 14.52 -16.30 -3.78
CA GLU A 52 13.31 -17.03 -3.40
C GLU A 52 12.15 -16.09 -3.03
N ALA A 53 12.43 -14.90 -2.52
CA ALA A 53 11.43 -13.88 -2.24
C ALA A 53 10.85 -13.29 -3.55
N HIS A 54 11.69 -13.11 -4.57
CA HIS A 54 11.24 -12.68 -5.91
C HIS A 54 10.28 -13.71 -6.51
N GLU A 55 10.64 -14.99 -6.45
CA GLU A 55 9.81 -16.06 -6.97
C GLU A 55 8.48 -16.17 -6.22
N THR A 56 8.53 -16.06 -4.89
CA THR A 56 7.32 -16.05 -4.05
C THR A 56 6.41 -14.89 -4.46
N LEU A 57 6.96 -13.69 -4.64
CA LEU A 57 6.18 -12.52 -5.05
C LEU A 57 5.59 -12.68 -6.46
N ARG A 58 6.33 -13.28 -7.39
CA ARG A 58 5.82 -13.62 -8.72
C ARG A 58 4.62 -14.58 -8.65
N LEU A 59 4.69 -15.61 -7.81
CA LEU A 59 3.58 -16.55 -7.59
C LEU A 59 2.38 -15.88 -6.93
N ILE A 60 2.60 -15.01 -5.94
CA ILE A 60 1.53 -14.22 -5.29
C ILE A 60 0.74 -13.44 -6.34
N LYS A 61 1.44 -12.72 -7.23
CA LYS A 61 0.83 -11.93 -8.32
C LYS A 61 0.12 -12.79 -9.35
N ALA A 62 0.66 -13.96 -9.66
CA ALA A 62 0.04 -14.92 -10.57
C ALA A 62 -1.19 -15.62 -9.96
N GLY A 63 -1.32 -15.64 -8.63
CA GLY A 63 -2.35 -16.39 -7.91
C GLY A 63 -2.01 -17.88 -7.71
N GLY A 64 -0.71 -18.22 -7.67
CA GLY A 64 -0.22 -19.59 -7.52
C GLY A 64 0.14 -20.30 -8.84
N PRO A 65 0.31 -21.63 -8.82
CA PRO A 65 0.13 -22.53 -7.67
C PRO A 65 1.15 -22.28 -6.56
N PHE A 66 0.75 -22.46 -5.30
CA PHE A 66 1.64 -22.26 -4.16
C PHE A 66 2.24 -23.59 -3.66
N PRO A 67 3.54 -23.61 -3.30
CA PRO A 67 4.24 -24.84 -2.95
C PRO A 67 3.90 -25.39 -1.55
N TYR A 68 3.31 -24.59 -0.66
CA TYR A 68 2.98 -25.02 0.71
C TYR A 68 1.51 -24.80 1.04
N ASP A 69 0.92 -25.74 1.79
CA ASP A 69 -0.52 -25.73 2.16
C ASP A 69 -0.98 -24.49 2.94
N LYS A 70 -0.05 -23.77 3.57
CA LYS A 70 -0.33 -22.55 4.35
C LYS A 70 -0.23 -21.27 3.53
N ASP A 71 0.27 -21.35 2.30
CA ASP A 71 0.42 -20.18 1.45
C ASP A 71 -0.96 -19.69 0.98
N GLY A 72 -1.18 -18.38 1.07
CA GLY A 72 -2.47 -17.74 0.81
C GLY A 72 -3.46 -17.83 1.95
N THR A 73 -3.10 -18.46 3.09
CA THR A 73 -3.95 -18.44 4.28
C THR A 73 -3.85 -17.11 5.01
N ARG A 74 -4.88 -16.79 5.80
CA ARG A 74 -4.97 -15.54 6.56
C ARG A 74 -3.82 -15.40 7.57
N PHE A 75 -3.14 -14.25 7.52
CA PHE A 75 -2.24 -13.79 8.56
C PHE A 75 -2.99 -12.92 9.58
N GLY A 76 -2.93 -13.28 10.86
CA GLY A 76 -3.75 -12.66 11.91
C GLY A 76 -3.26 -11.30 12.43
N ASN A 77 -1.98 -10.95 12.21
CA ASN A 77 -1.34 -9.75 12.78
C ASN A 77 -1.63 -9.54 14.28
N ARG A 78 -1.61 -10.62 15.09
CA ARG A 78 -1.98 -10.58 16.52
C ARG A 78 -1.04 -9.68 17.33
N GLU A 79 0.23 -9.69 16.96
CA GLU A 79 1.29 -8.97 17.66
C GLU A 79 1.37 -7.51 17.19
N ARG A 80 0.49 -7.12 16.24
CA ARG A 80 0.31 -5.75 15.74
C ARG A 80 1.60 -5.10 15.23
N VAL A 81 2.50 -5.92 14.67
CA VAL A 81 3.74 -5.43 14.04
C VAL A 81 3.44 -4.76 12.70
N LEU A 82 2.45 -5.27 11.95
CA LEU A 82 1.93 -4.63 10.74
C LEU A 82 0.84 -3.60 11.10
N PRO A 83 0.52 -2.63 10.21
CA PRO A 83 -0.56 -1.69 10.42
C PRO A 83 -1.88 -2.39 10.77
N GLN A 84 -2.66 -1.80 11.66
CA GLN A 84 -3.97 -2.35 12.02
C GLN A 84 -4.95 -2.14 10.85
N ARG A 85 -5.48 -3.26 10.35
CA ARG A 85 -6.43 -3.32 9.24
C ARG A 85 -7.64 -4.16 9.64
N PRO A 86 -8.75 -4.12 8.87
CA PRO A 86 -9.87 -5.03 9.08
C PRO A 86 -9.44 -6.51 9.11
N PRO A 87 -10.26 -7.39 9.71
CA PRO A 87 -10.03 -8.83 9.62
C PRO A 87 -9.81 -9.29 8.18
N ASP A 88 -9.02 -10.36 8.04
CA ASP A 88 -8.73 -11.00 6.75
C ASP A 88 -8.00 -10.13 5.71
N HIS A 89 -7.52 -8.95 6.10
CA HIS A 89 -6.74 -8.07 5.21
C HIS A 89 -5.38 -8.67 4.82
N TYR A 90 -4.77 -9.47 5.69
CA TYR A 90 -3.43 -10.00 5.46
C TYR A 90 -3.43 -11.50 5.16
N THR A 91 -2.60 -11.93 4.22
CA THR A 91 -2.34 -13.34 3.87
C THR A 91 -0.84 -13.65 3.91
N GLU A 92 -0.46 -14.85 4.35
CA GLU A 92 0.95 -15.29 4.43
C GLU A 92 1.37 -16.18 3.27
N TYR A 93 2.65 -16.09 2.90
CA TYR A 93 3.29 -16.90 1.86
C TYR A 93 4.71 -17.29 2.29
N THR A 94 5.06 -18.54 2.04
CA THR A 94 6.36 -19.11 2.41
C THR A 94 7.42 -18.70 1.41
N VAL A 95 8.49 -18.07 1.91
CA VAL A 95 9.73 -17.90 1.14
C VAL A 95 10.64 -19.06 1.46
N ARG A 96 11.02 -19.83 0.44
CA ARG A 96 11.87 -21.00 0.62
C ARG A 96 13.25 -20.59 1.17
N THR A 97 13.76 -21.34 2.15
CA THR A 97 15.15 -21.25 2.57
C THR A 97 15.92 -22.43 1.96
N PRO A 98 16.96 -22.21 1.13
CA PRO A 98 17.77 -23.29 0.58
C PRO A 98 18.35 -24.19 1.68
N GLY A 99 18.30 -25.50 1.47
CA GLY A 99 18.78 -26.51 2.43
C GLY A 99 17.84 -26.81 3.59
N GLU A 100 16.81 -26.00 3.81
CA GLU A 100 15.83 -26.22 4.87
C GLU A 100 14.82 -27.31 4.46
N ARG A 101 14.56 -28.26 5.38
CA ARG A 101 13.59 -29.35 5.16
C ARG A 101 12.17 -28.95 5.55
N THR A 102 12.05 -27.94 6.41
CA THR A 102 10.78 -27.37 6.84
C THR A 102 10.44 -26.13 5.99
N ARG A 103 9.33 -25.45 6.31
CA ARG A 103 9.01 -24.15 5.71
C ARG A 103 10.00 -23.03 6.06
N GLY A 104 10.88 -23.23 7.06
CA GLY A 104 11.79 -22.20 7.55
C GLY A 104 11.08 -20.98 8.17
N ALA A 105 11.84 -19.91 8.41
CA ALA A 105 11.36 -18.69 9.07
C ALA A 105 10.93 -17.56 8.10
N ARG A 106 11.31 -17.64 6.83
CA ARG A 106 11.13 -16.54 5.87
C ARG A 106 9.73 -16.51 5.27
N ARG A 107 9.09 -15.35 5.22
CA ARG A 107 7.73 -15.18 4.70
C ARG A 107 7.58 -13.86 3.95
N ILE A 108 6.63 -13.83 3.01
CA ILE A 108 6.00 -12.61 2.53
C ILE A 108 4.58 -12.57 3.09
N VAL A 109 4.17 -11.44 3.65
CA VAL A 109 2.79 -11.13 4.00
C VAL A 109 2.26 -10.10 3.01
N ALA A 110 1.17 -10.43 2.32
CA ALA A 110 0.48 -9.50 1.43
C ALA A 110 -0.73 -8.89 2.15
N GLY A 111 -0.98 -7.60 1.94
CA GLY A 111 -2.18 -6.89 2.40
C GLY A 111 -3.18 -6.68 1.26
N GLY A 112 -4.48 -6.65 1.56
CA GLY A 112 -5.54 -6.46 0.57
C GLY A 112 -5.65 -7.64 -0.40
N ASP A 113 -6.02 -7.37 -1.65
CA ASP A 113 -5.94 -8.37 -2.73
C ASP A 113 -4.45 -8.63 -3.05
N PRO A 114 -3.91 -9.83 -2.75
CA PRO A 114 -2.49 -10.12 -2.91
C PRO A 114 -2.00 -9.98 -4.35
N ARG A 115 -2.88 -10.02 -5.35
CA ARG A 115 -2.48 -9.94 -6.76
C ARG A 115 -2.29 -8.51 -7.24
N THR A 116 -2.93 -7.54 -6.59
CA THR A 116 -3.11 -6.19 -7.13
C THR A 116 -2.78 -5.06 -6.16
N SER A 117 -2.74 -5.31 -4.86
CA SER A 117 -2.62 -4.26 -3.84
C SER A 117 -1.27 -3.52 -3.84
N GLY A 118 -0.19 -4.22 -4.19
CA GLY A 118 1.18 -3.69 -4.03
C GLY A 118 1.64 -3.58 -2.57
N GLU A 119 0.86 -4.10 -1.60
CA GLU A 119 1.18 -4.05 -0.17
C GLU A 119 1.84 -5.38 0.25
N TYR A 120 3.17 -5.44 0.22
CA TYR A 120 3.92 -6.65 0.59
C TYR A 120 4.95 -6.37 1.68
N PHE A 121 5.06 -7.30 2.63
CA PHE A 121 5.99 -7.24 3.74
C PHE A 121 6.83 -8.51 3.80
N TYR A 122 8.14 -8.36 3.95
CA TYR A 122 9.09 -9.47 4.11
C TYR A 122 9.48 -9.62 5.57
N THR A 123 9.54 -10.87 6.05
CA THR A 123 10.14 -11.26 7.33
C THR A 123 11.11 -12.40 7.09
N ASP A 124 12.26 -12.38 7.75
CA ASP A 124 13.24 -13.48 7.79
C ASP A 124 13.35 -14.13 9.17
N ASP A 125 12.54 -13.70 10.13
CA ASP A 125 12.62 -14.05 11.55
C ASP A 125 11.31 -14.62 12.12
N HIS A 126 10.45 -15.15 11.25
CA HIS A 126 9.17 -15.76 11.59
C HIS A 126 8.21 -14.78 12.29
N TYR A 127 7.95 -13.65 11.63
CA TYR A 127 6.98 -12.60 12.01
C TYR A 127 7.38 -11.69 13.17
N LYS A 128 8.63 -11.76 13.66
CA LYS A 128 9.08 -10.89 14.76
C LYS A 128 9.34 -9.46 14.28
N SER A 129 9.83 -9.32 13.06
CA SER A 129 10.02 -8.02 12.40
C SER A 129 9.64 -8.10 10.92
N PHE A 130 9.35 -6.94 10.34
CA PHE A 130 8.97 -6.81 8.94
C PHE A 130 9.74 -5.67 8.27
N ARG A 131 9.96 -5.83 6.98
CA ARG A 131 10.33 -4.75 6.06
C ARG A 131 9.30 -4.69 4.94
N ARG A 132 8.83 -3.49 4.57
CA ARG A 132 7.93 -3.33 3.43
C ARG A 132 8.72 -3.41 2.14
N ILE A 133 8.25 -4.24 1.23
CA ILE A 133 8.91 -4.45 -0.06
C ILE A 133 8.55 -3.30 -0.99
N ARG A 134 9.57 -2.66 -1.55
CA ARG A 134 9.45 -1.74 -2.66
C ARG A 134 9.84 -2.46 -3.93
N GLU A 135 8.90 -2.59 -4.85
CA GLU A 135 9.20 -3.06 -6.18
C GLU A 135 9.75 -1.89 -7.00
N ALA A 136 10.79 -2.14 -7.80
CA ALA A 136 11.26 -1.12 -8.73
C ALA A 136 10.07 -0.67 -9.59
N PRO A 137 9.91 0.65 -9.83
CA PRO A 137 8.89 1.12 -10.75
C PRO A 137 9.08 0.39 -12.07
N THR A 138 8.05 -0.37 -12.48
CA THR A 138 8.06 -1.07 -13.76
C THR A 138 7.97 0.00 -14.85
N GLY A 139 9.12 0.54 -15.21
CA GLY A 139 9.20 1.76 -16.00
C GLY A 139 10.65 2.09 -16.32
N ARG A 140 11.20 1.36 -17.30
CA ARG A 140 12.11 2.00 -18.25
C ARG A 140 11.27 3.08 -18.96
N GLN A 141 11.26 4.29 -18.41
CA GLN A 141 11.03 5.49 -19.20
C GLN A 141 12.31 5.73 -20.01
N GLU A 142 12.46 5.02 -21.13
CA GLU A 142 13.45 5.37 -22.14
C GLU A 142 12.79 5.42 -23.51
N ARG A 143 12.62 6.68 -23.95
CA ARG A 143 12.41 7.20 -25.31
C ARG A 143 10.98 7.19 -25.87
#